data_AF-A0AA89B1S4-F1
#
_entry.id   AF-A0AA89B1S4-F1
#
_cell.length_a   1.000
_cell.length_b   1.000
_cell.length_c   1.000
_cell.angle_alpha   90.00
_cell.angle_beta   90.00
_cell.angle_gamma   90.00
#
_symmetry.space_group_name_H-M   'P 1'
#
loop_
_entity.id
_entity.type
_entity.pdbx_description
1 polymer ?
#
loop_
_entity_poly.entity_id
_entity_poly.type
_entity_poly.pdbx_seq_one_letter_code
_entity_poly.pdbx_strand_id
1 'polypeptide(L)' 'MTTKFHLVLLHVIAVVLSFQQFSDGKVMMEYIGATGLPVTFDPVPINNGIDFHFILSFAIDADSSDNPQNGNFYPIGHQP' A
#
# COMPACT_ATOMS: atom_id res chain seq x y z
N MET A 1 -44.34 0.12 -31.44
CA MET A 1 -42.95 -0.11 -31.93
C MET A 1 -41.90 0.42 -30.95
N THR A 2 -42.20 1.52 -30.24
CA THR A 2 -41.37 2.20 -29.24
C THR A 2 -41.12 1.44 -27.93
N THR A 3 -42.09 0.69 -27.41
CA THR A 3 -41.97 -0.02 -26.12
C THR A 3 -40.93 -1.15 -26.15
N LYS A 4 -40.82 -1.85 -27.27
CA LYS A 4 -39.82 -2.92 -27.46
C LYS A 4 -38.40 -2.35 -27.50
N PHE A 5 -38.22 -1.18 -28.11
CA PHE A 5 -36.93 -0.49 -28.17
C PHE A 5 -36.47 -0.02 -26.78
N HIS A 6 -37.37 0.53 -25.96
CA HIS A 6 -37.05 0.88 -24.58
C HIS A 6 -36.69 -0.33 -23.72
N LEU A 7 -37.38 -1.46 -23.91
CA LEU A 7 -37.05 -2.71 -23.21
C LEU A 7 -35.64 -3.20 -23.58
N VAL A 8 -35.26 -3.15 -24.86
CA VAL A 8 -33.93 -3.51 -25.31
C VAL A 8 -32.87 -2.57 -24.73
N LEU A 9 -33.11 -1.25 -24.76
CA LEU A 9 -32.19 -0.27 -24.21
C LEU A 9 -31.95 -0.48 -22.70
N LEU A 10 -33.02 -0.78 -21.95
CA LEU A 10 -32.94 -1.04 -20.51
C LEU A 10 -32.11 -2.32 -20.21
N HIS A 11 -32.24 -3.35 -21.03
CA HIS A 11 -31.43 -4.57 -20.91
C HIS A 11 -29.96 -4.32 -21.22
N VAL A 12 -29.65 -3.54 -22.26
CA VAL A 12 -28.26 -3.21 -22.61
C VAL A 12 -27.58 -2.44 -21.47
N ILE A 13 -28.27 -1.47 -20.88
CA ILE A 13 -27.76 -0.71 -19.74
C ILE A 13 -27.51 -1.61 -18.52
N ALA A 14 -28.45 -2.50 -18.20
CA ALA A 14 -28.30 -3.45 -17.09
C ALA A 14 -27.09 -4.38 -17.29
N VAL A 15 -26.88 -4.87 -18.52
CA VAL A 15 -25.73 -5.70 -18.88
C VAL A 15 -24.42 -4.93 -18.72
N VAL A 16 -24.34 -3.68 -19.20
CA VAL A 16 -23.13 -2.83 -19.04
C VAL A 16 -22.82 -2.56 -17.57
N LEU A 17 -23.83 -2.28 -16.75
CA LEU A 17 -23.66 -2.06 -15.31
C LEU A 17 -23.23 -3.34 -14.55
N SER A 18 -23.52 -4.53 -15.11
CA SER A 18 -23.08 -5.81 -14.53
C SER A 18 -21.58 -6.06 -14.66
N PHE A 19 -20.90 -5.35 -15.55
CA PHE A 19 -19.45 -5.45 -15.79
C PHE A 19 -18.64 -4.38 -15.05
N GLN A 20 -19.21 -3.69 -14.06
CA GLN A 20 -18.41 -2.85 -13.18
C GLN A 20 -17.51 -3.76 -12.34
N GLN A 21 -16.27 -3.96 -12.79
CA GLN A 21 -15.22 -4.63 -12.02
C GLN A 21 -15.02 -3.87 -10.71
N PHE A 22 -15.42 -4.47 -9.60
CA PHE A 22 -14.86 -4.12 -8.30
C PHE A 22 -13.40 -4.60 -8.31
N SER A 23 -12.48 -3.65 -8.29
CA SER A 23 -11.09 -3.95 -7.98
C SER A 23 -11.05 -4.22 -6.47
N ASP A 24 -11.08 -5.49 -6.08
CA ASP A 24 -10.70 -5.88 -4.72
C ASP A 24 -9.23 -5.50 -4.58
N GLY A 25 -8.98 -4.39 -3.87
CA GLY A 25 -7.67 -3.76 -3.81
C GLY A 25 -6.63 -4.76 -3.29
N LYS A 26 -5.78 -5.27 -4.18
CA LYS A 26 -4.70 -6.17 -3.79
C LYS A 26 -3.68 -5.38 -3.00
N VAL A 27 -3.68 -5.56 -1.69
CA VAL A 27 -2.70 -4.94 -0.79
C VAL A 27 -1.46 -5.83 -0.69
N MET A 28 -0.28 -5.24 -0.86
CA MET A 28 1.03 -5.87 -0.63
C MET A 28 1.78 -5.09 0.46
N MET A 29 2.33 -5.81 1.44
CA MET A 29 3.09 -5.24 2.55
C MET A 29 4.40 -6.01 2.68
N GLU A 30 5.54 -5.31 2.65
CA GLU A 30 6.87 -5.91 2.78
C GLU A 30 7.61 -5.27 3.96
N TYR A 31 8.15 -6.10 4.85
CA TYR A 31 8.98 -5.66 5.98
C TYR A 31 10.44 -5.53 5.54
N ILE A 32 11.02 -4.35 5.71
CA ILE A 32 12.44 -4.07 5.40
C ILE A 32 13.14 -3.42 6.61
N GLY A 33 14.45 -3.64 6.76
CA GLY A 33 15.29 -2.93 7.76
C GLY A 33 15.63 -3.70 9.03
N ALA A 34 15.16 -4.94 9.21
CA ALA A 34 15.40 -5.73 10.43
C ALA A 34 16.78 -6.41 10.51
N THR A 35 17.63 -6.28 9.49
CA THR A 35 18.91 -7.00 9.39
C THR A 35 20.12 -6.20 9.85
N GLY A 36 19.95 -4.92 10.20
CA GLY A 36 21.05 -4.02 10.58
C GLY A 36 21.97 -3.62 9.42
N LEU A 37 21.65 -4.03 8.19
CA LEU A 37 22.33 -3.60 6.97
C LEU A 37 21.61 -2.37 6.36
N PRO A 38 22.33 -1.47 5.67
CA PRO A 38 21.70 -0.42 4.90
C PRO A 38 20.69 -1.01 3.89
N VAL A 39 19.45 -0.56 3.97
CA VAL A 39 18.39 -0.92 3.03
C VAL A 39 18.23 0.22 2.03
N THR A 40 18.19 -0.12 0.75
CA THR A 40 17.70 0.78 -0.30
C THR A 40 16.29 0.34 -0.71
N PHE A 41 15.49 1.27 -1.22
CA PHE A 41 14.14 0.98 -1.73
C PHE A 41 14.15 0.45 -3.17
N ASP A 42 15.30 0.53 -3.84
CA ASP A 42 15.51 0.12 -5.23
C ASP A 42 15.15 -1.34 -5.58
N PRO A 43 15.32 -2.36 -4.70
CA PRO A 43 15.04 -3.74 -5.05
C PRO A 43 13.55 -4.11 -4.94
N VAL A 44 12.67 -3.20 -4.52
CA VAL A 44 11.25 -3.51 -4.32
C VAL A 44 10.47 -3.24 -5.61
N PRO A 45 9.94 -4.27 -6.30
CA PRO A 45 9.21 -4.07 -7.53
C PRO A 45 7.85 -3.42 -7.26
N ILE A 46 7.75 -2.11 -7.55
CA ILE A 46 6.49 -1.35 -7.47
C ILE A 46 5.72 -1.55 -8.78
N ASN A 47 4.52 -2.10 -8.68
CA ASN A 47 3.60 -2.22 -9.81
C ASN A 47 2.63 -1.02 -9.80
N ASN A 48 2.44 -0.36 -10.94
CA ASN A 48 1.55 0.81 -11.07
C ASN A 48 0.06 0.50 -10.88
N GLY A 49 -0.34 -0.77 -10.80
CA GLY A 49 -1.71 -1.21 -10.57
C GLY A 49 -2.08 -1.51 -9.13
N ILE A 50 -1.21 -1.22 -8.16
CA ILE A 50 -1.44 -1.49 -6.73
C ILE A 50 -1.12 -0.27 -5.87
N ASP A 51 -1.86 -0.10 -4.77
CA ASP A 51 -1.54 0.86 -3.72
C ASP A 51 -0.42 0.27 -2.84
N PHE A 52 0.79 0.82 -2.96
CA PHE A 52 1.98 0.31 -2.30
C PHE A 52 2.40 1.19 -1.12
N HIS A 53 2.55 0.59 0.07
CA HIS A 53 2.93 1.28 1.30
C HIS A 53 4.16 0.59 1.94
N PHE A 54 5.25 1.35 2.16
CA PHE A 54 6.36 0.90 2.98
C PHE A 54 6.03 1.09 4.47
N ILE A 55 6.26 0.06 5.28
CA ILE A 55 6.26 0.17 6.73
C ILE A 55 7.70 -0.01 7.20
N LEU A 56 8.31 1.08 7.67
CA LEU A 56 9.61 1.02 8.32
C LEU A 56 9.45 0.37 9.69
N SER A 57 10.02 -0.82 9.87
CA SER A 57 10.14 -1.49 11.16
C SER A 57 11.61 -1.82 11.45
N PHE A 58 12.15 -1.56 12.63
CA PHE A 58 11.47 -1.02 13.81
C PHE A 58 11.87 0.43 14.08
N ALA A 59 10.93 1.22 14.58
CA ALA A 59 11.26 2.37 15.39
C ALA A 59 11.76 1.82 16.73
N ILE A 60 13.08 1.74 16.90
CA ILE A 60 13.70 1.27 18.14
C ILE A 60 13.82 2.48 19.06
N ASP A 61 13.05 2.49 20.14
CA ASP A 61 13.09 3.55 21.16
C ASP A 61 14.26 3.28 22.12
N ALA A 62 15.48 3.16 21.59
CA ALA A 62 16.67 2.91 22.38
C ALA A 62 17.87 3.69 21.83
N ASP A 63 18.66 4.29 22.74
CA ASP A 63 19.93 4.91 22.39
C ASP A 63 21.02 3.85 22.14
N SER A 64 22.23 4.30 21.79
CA SER A 64 23.40 3.42 21.60
C SER A 64 23.84 2.66 22.86
N SER A 65 23.22 2.92 24.01
CA SER A 65 23.47 2.29 25.30
C SER A 65 22.24 1.52 25.80
N ASP A 66 21.31 1.18 24.88
CA ASP A 66 20.08 0.44 25.13
C ASP A 66 19.10 1.12 26.10
N ASN A 67 19.22 2.43 26.34
CA ASN A 67 18.30 3.16 27.21
C ASN A 67 17.04 3.58 26.43
N PRO A 68 15.84 3.39 27.00
CA PRO A 68 14.60 3.88 26.41
C PRO A 68 14.63 5.40 26.13
N GLN A 69 14.22 5.84 24.94
CA GLN A 69 14.21 7.27 24.57
C GLN A 69 12.83 7.95 24.69
N ASN A 70 11.83 7.24 25.25
CA ASN A 70 10.47 7.73 25.47
C ASN A 70 9.82 8.30 24.19
N GLY A 71 9.97 7.56 23.09
CA GLY A 71 9.37 7.89 21.79
C GLY A 71 10.11 8.95 20.99
N ASN A 72 11.37 9.24 21.35
CA ASN A 72 12.22 10.18 20.64
C ASN A 72 13.21 9.43 19.75
N PHE A 73 12.92 9.34 18.45
CA PHE A 73 13.71 8.55 17.51
C PHE A 73 14.73 9.43 16.78
N TYR A 74 16.01 9.13 16.94
CA TYR A 74 17.09 9.78 16.19
C TYR A 74 17.52 8.91 15.00
N PRO A 75 17.82 9.50 13.83
CA PRO A 75 18.46 8.77 12.74
C PRO A 75 19.78 8.17 13.21
N ILE A 76 20.02 6.90 12.92
CA ILE A 76 21.30 6.24 13.20
C ILE A 76 22.41 7.04 12.51
N GLY A 77 23.33 7.63 13.30
CA GLY A 77 24.42 8.48 12.83
C GLY A 77 24.26 9.99 13.11
N HIS A 78 23.16 10.43 13.70
CA HIS A 78 23.08 11.74 14.37
C HIS A 78 23.16 11.51 15.89
N GLN A 79 24.35 11.66 16.44
CA GLN A 79 24.51 12.00 17.87
C GLN A 79 24.89 13.48 17.97
N PRO A 80 24.41 14.21 18.98
CA PRO A 80 24.98 15.51 19.33
C PRO A 80 26.43 15.39 19.78
#